data_AF-A0A7K8RZX9-F1
#
_entry.id   AF-A0A7K8RZX9-F1
#
_cell.length_a   1.000
_cell.length_b   1.000
_cell.length_c   1.000
_cell.angle_alpha   90.00
_cell.angle_beta   90.00
_cell.angle_gamma   90.00
#
_symmetry.space_group_name_H-M   'P 1'
#
loop_
_entity.id
_entity.type
_entity.pdbx_description
1 polymer ?
#
loop_
_entity_poly.entity_id
_entity_poly.type
_entity_poly.pdbx_seq_one_letter_code
_entity_poly.pdbx_strand_id
1 'polypeptide(L)'
;EGGHGPYQPHEPGYGLDQPGYSPYEDEIPDAQARMLAIKNAKAYLLKTSTKSGLNLYDHFATILTKILDEQPANTVDIIETISQDVKWAQFRKKMDTLRDEHLIPPTYEAAEKCKALFIKEAGEEEHEELDEEMGEPALPNVMETAFYFEQAGIGLSKDECYYIFLAFKNLISVQPIHTCRFWGKILGLEMNYIIAEVQLREGEEEEERGEEEEETVAEEEKEMGEGEEEEEQKEKEPEPPKSTYKPPPEIPKEANGTGTNKYVYFVCNEPGKPWVKLPPVTPAQIVCARQIKKFFTGRLDAPIVSFPPFPGNEANYLRAQIARISAGTHVSPTGFYQFPEDEEEEEGGDTYEENPEFEPPSVAEMVESLAMWAHHVKGILKQGRCVWINPAQKSEEDEEEGEEEEEEEEEEHQEETGQPLLTLISEDEGMKNIPAWTAQASTNLIPEYSIAILQSNRWPGAYAFASGRKFENIYFGWGHKYSPESHTPALPPPAEAEFPSEPGITEAADPTVEEELAFKAAQEEALAEAEEEEEEEGEDD
;
A
#
# COMPACT_ATOMS: atom_id res chain seq x y z
N GLU A 1 1.95 -2.08 -50.00
CA GLU A 1 2.38 -1.76 -51.37
C GLU A 1 3.66 -0.95 -51.30
N GLY A 2 4.76 -1.48 -51.83
CA GLY A 2 6.09 -0.84 -51.76
C GLY A 2 6.14 0.40 -52.64
N GLY A 3 6.51 1.54 -52.06
CA GLY A 3 6.61 2.80 -52.77
C GLY A 3 7.69 2.76 -53.85
N HIS A 4 7.28 2.73 -55.11
CA HIS A 4 8.18 2.93 -56.25
C HIS A 4 8.55 4.42 -56.36
N GLY A 5 9.69 4.78 -55.76
CA GLY A 5 10.37 6.05 -55.95
C GLY A 5 11.85 5.89 -55.56
N PRO A 6 12.78 6.67 -56.14
CA PRO A 6 14.23 6.49 -55.93
C PRO A 6 14.71 6.84 -54.50
N TYR A 7 13.80 7.22 -53.61
CA TYR A 7 14.09 7.55 -52.22
C TYR A 7 13.30 6.59 -51.34
N GLN A 8 13.93 5.48 -50.95
CA GLN A 8 13.41 4.64 -49.88
C GLN A 8 13.71 5.31 -48.53
N PRO A 9 12.80 5.27 -47.55
CA PRO A 9 13.10 5.75 -46.20
C PRO A 9 14.23 4.90 -45.62
N HIS A 10 15.39 5.51 -45.37
CA HIS A 10 16.46 4.90 -44.58
C HIS A 10 16.40 5.47 -43.16
N GLU A 11 16.78 4.65 -42.18
CA GLU A 11 16.89 5.09 -40.79
C GLU A 11 17.91 6.25 -40.68
N PRO A 12 17.63 7.29 -39.85
CA PRO A 12 18.55 8.42 -39.71
C PRO A 12 19.92 7.95 -39.20
N GLY A 13 20.97 8.15 -39.99
CA GLY A 13 22.37 7.89 -39.60
C GLY A 13 23.08 6.78 -40.38
N TYR A 14 22.36 5.93 -41.12
CA TYR A 14 22.98 4.87 -41.94
C TYR A 14 22.98 5.27 -43.42
N GLY A 15 24.03 5.95 -43.89
CA GLY A 15 24.21 6.14 -45.34
C GLY A 15 25.21 7.20 -45.81
N LEU A 16 25.73 8.06 -44.91
CA LEU A 16 26.62 9.15 -45.33
C LEU A 16 28.12 8.80 -45.30
N ASP A 17 28.52 7.74 -44.59
CA ASP A 17 29.94 7.45 -44.31
C ASP A 17 30.44 6.13 -44.94
N GLN A 18 29.91 5.71 -46.08
CA GLN A 18 30.53 4.62 -46.85
C GLN A 18 31.68 5.19 -47.72
N PRO A 19 32.95 4.75 -47.54
CA PRO A 19 34.06 5.20 -48.37
C PRO A 19 33.83 4.74 -49.81
N GLY A 20 33.51 5.67 -50.69
CA GLY A 20 33.16 5.40 -52.10
C GLY A 20 31.86 6.07 -52.56
N TYR A 21 31.05 6.62 -51.66
CA TYR A 21 29.84 7.36 -52.03
C TYR A 21 30.18 8.81 -52.42
N SER A 22 30.52 9.02 -53.69
CA SER A 22 30.53 10.35 -54.30
C SER A 22 29.09 10.73 -54.68
N PRO A 23 28.52 11.87 -54.24
CA PRO A 23 27.19 12.30 -54.65
C PRO A 23 27.07 12.59 -56.16
N TYR A 24 28.17 12.52 -56.91
CA TYR A 24 28.26 12.89 -58.31
C TYR A 24 28.40 11.72 -59.28
N GLU A 25 28.33 10.46 -58.82
CA GLU A 25 28.42 9.31 -59.72
C GLU A 25 27.26 8.34 -59.48
N ASP A 26 26.11 8.68 -60.06
CA ASP A 26 25.20 7.72 -60.70
C ASP A 26 24.25 8.53 -61.59
N GLU A 27 24.67 8.71 -62.84
CA GLU A 27 23.85 9.34 -63.88
C GLU A 27 22.58 8.51 -64.08
N ILE A 28 21.44 8.97 -63.57
CA ILE A 28 20.13 8.52 -64.07
C ILE A 28 20.13 8.86 -65.57
N PRO A 29 20.22 7.89 -66.50
CA PRO A 29 20.51 8.20 -67.91
C PRO A 29 19.33 8.88 -68.61
N ASP A 30 18.13 8.74 -68.05
CA ASP A 30 16.89 9.28 -68.60
C ASP A 30 16.51 10.62 -67.96
N ALA A 31 16.47 11.66 -68.80
CA ALA A 31 16.08 13.02 -68.41
C ALA A 31 14.66 13.08 -67.81
N GLN A 32 13.75 12.20 -68.26
CA GLN A 32 12.38 12.14 -67.73
C GLN A 32 12.34 11.57 -66.31
N ALA A 33 13.08 10.49 -66.05
CA ALA A 33 13.22 9.91 -64.71
C ALA A 33 13.85 10.90 -63.72
N ARG A 34 14.87 11.66 -64.14
CA ARG A 34 15.50 12.71 -63.32
C ARG A 34 14.51 13.84 -62.98
N MET A 35 13.73 14.30 -63.96
CA MET A 35 12.70 15.32 -63.71
C MET A 35 11.61 14.83 -62.75
N LEU A 36 11.22 13.56 -62.84
CA LEU A 36 10.24 12.96 -61.94
C LEU A 36 10.80 12.84 -60.50
N ALA A 37 12.07 12.44 -60.36
CA ALA A 37 12.75 12.39 -59.06
C ALA A 37 12.81 13.77 -58.39
N ILE A 38 13.15 14.82 -59.14
CA ILE A 38 13.16 16.21 -58.64
C ILE A 38 11.76 16.67 -58.21
N LYS A 39 10.72 16.33 -58.99
CA LYS A 39 9.32 16.64 -58.63
C LYS A 39 8.90 15.93 -57.34
N ASN A 40 9.26 14.66 -57.19
CA ASN A 40 8.95 13.87 -55.99
C ASN A 40 9.68 14.41 -54.75
N ALA A 41 10.96 14.77 -54.87
CA ALA A 41 11.73 15.39 -53.79
C ALA A 41 11.13 16.75 -53.38
N LYS A 42 10.74 17.59 -54.35
CA LYS A 42 10.06 18.85 -54.06
C LYS A 42 8.73 18.63 -53.35
N ALA A 43 7.92 17.68 -53.81
CA ALA A 43 6.65 17.33 -53.15
C ALA A 43 6.86 16.83 -51.71
N TYR A 44 7.95 16.08 -51.46
CA TYR A 44 8.34 15.65 -50.13
C TYR A 44 8.71 16.83 -49.22
N LEU A 45 9.56 17.76 -49.69
CA LEU A 45 9.97 18.94 -48.92
C LEU A 45 8.82 19.92 -48.63
N LEU A 46 7.75 19.89 -49.44
CA LEU A 46 6.54 20.68 -49.26
C LEU A 46 5.53 20.06 -48.27
N LYS A 47 5.79 18.85 -47.74
CA LYS A 47 4.94 18.27 -46.68
C LYS A 47 5.04 19.11 -45.40
N THR A 48 3.89 19.41 -44.79
CA THR A 48 3.82 20.19 -43.55
C THR A 48 4.02 19.31 -42.32
N SER A 49 4.76 19.81 -41.34
CA SER A 49 4.90 19.17 -40.04
C SER A 49 3.61 19.31 -39.23
N THR A 50 3.17 18.22 -38.60
CA THR A 50 2.01 18.23 -37.69
C THR A 50 2.28 19.00 -36.40
N LYS A 51 3.55 19.14 -36.01
CA LYS A 51 3.95 19.84 -34.76
C LYS A 51 4.15 21.34 -34.96
N SER A 52 4.80 21.76 -36.05
CA SER A 52 5.13 23.17 -36.29
C SER A 52 4.26 23.85 -37.36
N GLY A 53 3.53 23.09 -38.17
CA GLY A 53 2.74 23.61 -39.29
C GLY A 53 3.58 24.15 -40.47
N LEU A 54 4.92 24.13 -40.36
CA LEU A 54 5.84 24.59 -41.41
C LEU A 54 6.22 23.43 -42.33
N ASN A 55 6.48 23.74 -43.60
CA ASN A 55 7.11 22.82 -44.54
C ASN A 55 8.62 23.13 -44.65
N LEU A 56 9.40 22.13 -45.05
CA LEU A 56 10.86 22.24 -45.08
C LEU A 56 11.36 23.10 -46.24
N TYR A 57 10.63 23.08 -47.37
CA TYR A 57 10.95 23.85 -48.57
C TYR A 57 10.91 25.37 -48.31
N ASP A 58 9.82 25.87 -47.74
CA ASP A 58 9.62 27.30 -47.45
C ASP A 58 10.55 27.76 -46.33
N HIS A 59 10.82 26.88 -45.34
CA HIS A 59 11.78 27.17 -44.28
C HIS A 59 13.19 27.40 -44.83
N PHE A 60 13.69 26.50 -45.68
CA PHE A 60 14.99 26.68 -46.33
C PHE A 60 15.01 27.88 -47.29
N ALA A 61 13.94 28.11 -48.05
CA ALA A 61 13.85 29.28 -48.91
C ALA A 61 13.94 30.58 -48.09
N THR A 62 13.32 30.63 -46.92
CA THR A 62 13.36 31.79 -46.01
C THR A 62 14.74 31.97 -45.40
N ILE A 63 15.39 30.90 -44.95
CA ILE A 63 16.79 30.94 -44.46
C ILE A 63 17.72 31.47 -45.54
N LEU A 64 17.64 30.92 -46.76
CA LEU A 64 18.49 31.35 -47.88
C LEU A 64 18.25 32.80 -48.25
N THR A 65 16.99 33.24 -48.24
CA THR A 65 16.65 34.65 -48.49
C THR A 65 17.29 35.56 -47.43
N LYS A 66 17.15 35.21 -46.14
CA LYS A 66 17.76 35.99 -45.04
C LYS A 66 19.28 36.04 -45.13
N ILE A 67 19.94 34.93 -45.48
CA ILE A 67 21.39 34.86 -45.68
C ILE A 67 21.83 35.78 -46.84
N LEU A 68 21.10 35.75 -47.96
CA LEU A 68 21.42 36.56 -49.13
C LEU A 68 21.23 38.06 -48.88
N ASP A 69 20.27 38.43 -48.04
CA ASP A 69 19.98 39.81 -47.66
C ASP A 69 20.98 40.38 -46.65
N GLU A 70 21.35 39.59 -45.62
CA GLU A 70 22.20 40.05 -44.51
C GLU A 70 23.72 39.84 -44.74
N GLN A 71 24.10 38.98 -45.69
CA GLN A 71 25.48 38.64 -46.08
C GLN A 71 26.49 38.50 -44.90
N PRO A 72 26.25 37.58 -43.94
CA PRO A 72 27.14 37.39 -42.80
C PRO A 72 28.46 36.73 -43.20
N ALA A 73 29.58 37.18 -42.61
CA ALA A 73 30.94 36.75 -42.98
C ALA A 73 31.17 35.23 -42.83
N ASN A 74 30.67 34.62 -41.75
CA ASN A 74 30.80 33.18 -41.46
C ASN A 74 29.43 32.50 -41.48
N THR A 75 28.80 32.45 -42.67
CA THR A 75 27.42 31.96 -42.82
C THR A 75 27.25 30.50 -42.38
N VAL A 76 28.23 29.63 -42.66
CA VAL A 76 28.15 28.20 -42.35
C VAL A 76 28.07 27.96 -40.85
N ASP A 77 28.84 28.70 -40.05
CA ASP A 77 28.89 28.55 -38.59
C ASP A 77 27.61 29.04 -37.90
N ILE A 78 26.82 29.91 -38.56
CA ILE A 78 25.67 30.62 -37.95
C ILE A 78 24.34 30.12 -38.55
N ILE A 79 24.36 29.18 -39.49
CA ILE A 79 23.16 28.71 -40.20
C ILE A 79 22.11 28.10 -39.26
N GLU A 80 22.54 27.44 -38.19
CA GLU A 80 21.66 26.84 -37.18
C GLU A 80 20.93 27.93 -36.39
N THR A 81 21.65 28.98 -35.98
CA THR A 81 21.09 30.16 -35.32
C THR A 81 20.10 30.89 -36.24
N ILE A 82 20.45 31.06 -37.52
CA ILE A 82 19.55 31.69 -38.50
C ILE A 82 18.27 30.85 -38.71
N SER A 83 18.40 29.53 -38.76
CA SER A 83 17.27 28.60 -38.84
C SER A 83 16.37 28.68 -37.61
N GLN A 84 16.96 28.81 -36.42
CA GLN A 84 16.23 28.99 -35.17
C GLN A 84 15.49 30.33 -35.15
N ASP A 85 16.15 31.42 -35.53
CA ASP A 85 15.53 32.75 -35.62
C ASP A 85 14.34 32.79 -36.58
N VAL A 86 14.47 32.13 -37.75
CA VAL A 86 13.37 32.05 -38.73
C VAL A 86 12.18 31.29 -38.15
N LYS A 87 12.41 30.19 -37.42
CA LYS A 87 11.33 29.44 -36.74
C LYS A 87 10.66 30.28 -35.66
N TRP A 88 11.43 31.03 -34.88
CA TRP A 88 10.92 31.91 -33.84
C TRP A 88 10.14 33.10 -34.40
N ALA A 89 10.62 33.72 -35.49
CA ALA A 89 9.93 34.81 -36.17
C ALA A 89 8.61 34.37 -36.80
N GLN A 90 8.50 33.10 -37.21
CA GLN A 90 7.28 32.51 -37.76
C GLN A 90 6.37 31.87 -36.71
N PHE A 91 6.68 31.98 -35.41
CA PHE A 91 5.80 31.48 -34.36
C PHE A 91 4.44 32.16 -34.43
N ARG A 92 3.49 31.46 -35.07
CA ARG A 92 2.08 31.83 -35.04
C ARG A 92 1.54 31.26 -33.73
N LYS A 93 1.32 32.12 -32.73
CA LYS A 93 0.35 31.79 -31.68
C LYS A 93 -0.88 31.29 -32.40
N LYS A 94 -1.33 30.06 -32.11
CA LYS A 94 -2.52 29.43 -32.72
C LYS A 94 -3.65 30.45 -32.55
N MET A 95 -3.91 31.24 -33.59
CA MET A 95 -4.99 32.21 -33.59
C MET A 95 -6.23 31.34 -33.66
N ASP A 96 -6.96 31.37 -32.56
CA ASP A 96 -8.22 30.70 -32.31
C ASP A 96 -8.95 30.37 -33.61
N THR A 97 -8.97 29.09 -33.98
CA THR A 97 -9.75 28.65 -35.13
C THR A 97 -11.22 28.83 -34.77
N LEU A 98 -12.06 29.34 -35.68
CA LEU A 98 -13.53 29.43 -35.54
C LEU A 98 -14.25 28.08 -35.33
N ARG A 99 -13.49 27.01 -35.02
CA ARG A 99 -13.96 25.70 -34.63
C ARG A 99 -13.51 25.49 -33.19
N ASP A 100 -14.48 25.31 -32.31
CA ASP A 100 -14.24 24.98 -30.91
C ASP A 100 -13.39 23.70 -30.84
N GLU A 101 -12.16 23.83 -30.33
CA GLU A 101 -11.38 22.68 -29.89
C GLU A 101 -12.01 22.21 -28.58
N HIS A 102 -12.90 21.22 -28.64
CA HIS A 102 -13.45 20.54 -27.46
C HIS A 102 -12.36 19.69 -26.80
N LEU A 103 -11.38 20.34 -26.19
CA LEU A 103 -10.55 19.71 -25.17
C LEU A 103 -11.44 19.61 -23.94
N ILE A 104 -11.99 18.43 -23.68
CA ILE A 104 -12.70 18.16 -22.43
C ILE A 104 -11.64 18.23 -21.33
N PRO A 105 -11.70 19.24 -20.44
CA PRO A 105 -10.73 19.31 -19.35
C PRO A 105 -10.96 18.15 -18.39
N PRO A 106 -9.92 17.58 -17.77
CA PRO A 106 -10.10 16.55 -16.72
C PRO A 106 -11.04 17.00 -15.60
N THR A 107 -11.08 18.31 -15.31
CA THR A 107 -12.00 18.90 -14.34
C THR A 107 -13.47 18.80 -14.74
N TYR A 108 -13.78 18.80 -16.05
CA TYR A 108 -15.15 18.60 -16.53
C TYR A 108 -15.57 17.14 -16.38
N GLU A 109 -14.68 16.19 -16.66
CA GLU A 109 -14.96 14.76 -16.46
C GLU A 109 -15.20 14.44 -14.98
N ALA A 110 -14.39 15.01 -14.08
CA ALA A 110 -14.61 14.90 -12.64
C ALA A 110 -15.96 15.51 -12.22
N ALA A 111 -16.31 16.68 -12.76
CA ALA A 111 -17.56 17.35 -12.44
C ALA A 111 -18.81 16.57 -12.92
N GLU A 112 -18.77 15.96 -14.10
CA GLU A 112 -19.89 15.11 -14.58
C GLU A 112 -20.06 13.87 -13.69
N LYS A 113 -18.99 13.30 -13.13
CA LYS A 113 -19.08 12.22 -12.14
C LYS A 113 -19.71 12.71 -10.83
N CYS A 114 -19.24 13.84 -10.29
CA CYS A 114 -19.82 14.43 -9.07
C CYS A 114 -21.29 14.80 -9.24
N LYS A 115 -21.71 15.24 -10.43
CA LYS A 115 -23.09 15.61 -10.73
C LYS A 115 -24.08 14.47 -10.53
N ALA A 116 -23.66 13.22 -10.75
CA ALA A 116 -24.49 12.04 -10.48
C ALA A 116 -24.92 11.97 -9.00
N LEU A 117 -24.05 12.40 -8.07
CA LEU A 117 -24.33 12.40 -6.63
C LEU A 117 -25.48 13.34 -6.21
N PHE A 118 -25.86 14.30 -7.06
CA PHE A 118 -26.91 15.28 -6.77
C PHE A 118 -28.30 14.84 -7.24
N ILE A 119 -28.40 13.68 -7.88
CA ILE A 119 -29.65 13.17 -8.42
C ILE A 119 -30.18 12.09 -7.46
N LYS A 120 -31.45 12.22 -7.04
CA LYS A 120 -32.14 11.19 -6.25
C LYS A 120 -32.33 9.95 -7.13
N GLU A 121 -31.75 8.81 -6.76
CA GLU A 121 -32.00 7.55 -7.48
C GLU A 121 -33.29 6.88 -6.98
N ALA A 122 -33.92 6.07 -7.83
CA ALA A 122 -35.13 5.33 -7.46
C ALA A 122 -34.73 4.10 -6.61
N GLY A 123 -35.12 4.09 -5.33
CA GLY A 123 -34.71 3.08 -4.34
C GLY A 123 -34.31 3.68 -2.98
N GLU A 124 -34.11 5.00 -2.91
CA GLU A 124 -33.77 5.69 -1.66
C GLU A 124 -34.88 5.67 -0.58
N GLU A 125 -36.12 5.33 -0.96
CA GLU A 125 -37.25 5.22 -0.01
C GLU A 125 -37.11 4.01 0.92
N GLU A 126 -36.45 2.93 0.48
CA GLU A 126 -36.22 1.73 1.31
C GLU A 126 -35.18 1.98 2.42
N HIS A 127 -34.19 2.84 2.17
CA HIS A 127 -33.21 3.24 3.21
C HIS A 127 -33.81 4.18 4.25
N GLU A 128 -34.67 5.11 3.82
CA GLU A 128 -35.40 6.00 4.74
C GLU A 128 -36.29 5.18 5.72
N GLU A 129 -36.93 4.10 5.25
CA GLU A 129 -37.71 3.18 6.10
C GLU A 129 -36.84 2.36 7.06
N LEU A 130 -35.64 1.94 6.65
CA LEU A 130 -34.69 1.19 7.49
C LEU A 130 -34.08 2.06 8.60
N ASP A 131 -33.73 3.31 8.31
CA ASP A 131 -33.23 4.26 9.33
C ASP A 131 -34.31 4.56 10.38
N GLU A 132 -35.58 4.65 9.97
CA GLU A 132 -36.72 4.82 10.89
C GLU A 132 -36.94 3.60 11.81
N GLU A 133 -36.62 2.39 11.35
CA GLU A 133 -36.69 1.16 12.16
C GLU A 133 -35.55 1.07 13.17
N MET A 134 -34.33 1.48 12.80
CA MET A 134 -33.15 1.40 13.69
C MET A 134 -33.05 2.55 14.70
N GLY A 135 -33.70 3.68 14.44
CA GLY A 135 -33.73 4.83 15.37
C GLY A 135 -32.49 5.72 15.35
N GLU A 136 -31.41 5.32 14.68
CA GLU A 136 -30.23 6.14 14.43
C GLU A 136 -29.81 6.09 12.94
N PRO A 137 -29.48 7.24 12.32
CA PRO A 137 -29.09 7.27 10.92
C PRO A 137 -27.68 6.71 10.74
N ALA A 138 -27.51 5.74 9.84
CA ALA A 138 -26.19 5.22 9.48
C ALA A 138 -25.30 6.28 8.80
N LEU A 139 -25.91 7.34 8.24
CA LEU A 139 -25.22 8.43 7.53
C LEU A 139 -24.64 9.49 8.50
N PRO A 140 -23.32 9.68 8.54
CA PRO A 140 -22.69 10.67 9.41
C PRO A 140 -22.98 12.10 8.94
N ASN A 141 -23.23 13.01 9.88
CA ASN A 141 -23.35 14.44 9.58
C ASN A 141 -21.98 15.10 9.37
N VAL A 142 -21.34 14.80 8.22
CA VAL A 142 -20.02 15.32 7.83
C VAL A 142 -19.97 16.85 7.81
N MET A 143 -21.10 17.51 7.52
CA MET A 143 -21.18 18.98 7.48
C MET A 143 -21.07 19.62 8.87
N GLU A 144 -21.59 18.95 9.89
CA GLU A 144 -21.48 19.39 11.27
C GLU A 144 -20.07 19.21 11.81
N THR A 145 -19.45 18.05 11.59
CA THR A 145 -18.03 17.84 11.96
C THR A 145 -17.12 18.81 11.22
N ALA A 146 -17.35 19.04 9.92
CA ALA A 146 -16.61 20.04 9.16
C ALA A 146 -16.76 21.45 9.73
N PHE A 147 -17.94 21.83 10.23
CA PHE A 147 -18.15 23.13 10.88
C PHE A 147 -17.29 23.31 12.13
N TYR A 148 -17.17 22.27 12.97
CA TYR A 148 -16.32 22.33 14.17
C TYR A 148 -14.83 22.38 13.80
N PHE A 149 -14.36 21.54 12.88
CA PHE A 149 -12.97 21.59 12.42
C PHE A 149 -12.63 22.91 11.69
N GLU A 150 -13.56 23.50 10.93
CA GLU A 150 -13.33 24.79 10.26
C GLU A 150 -13.05 25.92 11.26
N GLN A 151 -13.68 25.90 12.44
CA GLN A 151 -13.38 26.87 13.51
C GLN A 151 -11.94 26.73 14.03
N ALA A 152 -11.35 25.55 13.90
CA ALA A 152 -9.96 25.28 14.23
C ALA A 152 -8.98 25.66 13.10
N GLY A 153 -9.48 26.09 11.94
CA GLY A 153 -8.68 26.31 10.74
C GLY A 153 -8.18 25.00 10.11
N ILE A 154 -8.83 23.87 10.43
CA ILE A 154 -8.49 22.53 9.95
C ILE A 154 -9.66 22.04 9.09
N GLY A 155 -9.38 21.38 7.97
CA GLY A 155 -10.43 20.76 7.17
C GLY A 155 -10.25 20.93 5.67
N LEU A 156 -11.29 20.50 4.96
CA LEU A 156 -11.40 20.59 3.51
C LEU A 156 -12.30 21.76 3.12
N SER A 157 -12.38 22.05 1.82
CA SER A 157 -13.32 23.06 1.34
C SER A 157 -14.77 22.63 1.59
N LYS A 158 -15.69 23.58 1.80
CA LYS A 158 -17.12 23.29 2.03
C LYS A 158 -17.73 22.46 0.91
N ASP A 159 -17.35 22.77 -0.32
CA ASP A 159 -17.81 22.05 -1.51
C ASP A 159 -17.31 20.60 -1.47
N GLU A 160 -16.04 20.38 -1.12
CA GLU A 160 -15.46 19.04 -0.99
C GLU A 160 -16.10 18.23 0.15
N CYS A 161 -16.31 18.82 1.32
CA CYS A 161 -17.02 18.17 2.43
C CYS A 161 -18.44 17.76 2.02
N TYR A 162 -19.13 18.60 1.25
CA TYR A 162 -20.48 18.29 0.77
C TYR A 162 -20.48 17.16 -0.26
N TYR A 163 -19.52 17.15 -1.19
CA TYR A 163 -19.36 16.03 -2.12
C TYR A 163 -19.04 14.72 -1.40
N ILE A 164 -18.18 14.77 -0.36
CA ILE A 164 -17.89 13.62 0.49
C ILE A 164 -19.18 13.15 1.17
N PHE A 165 -19.94 14.06 1.78
CA PHE A 165 -21.22 13.73 2.43
C PHE A 165 -22.19 13.00 1.47
N LEU A 166 -22.31 13.47 0.23
CA LEU A 166 -23.12 12.78 -0.80
C LEU A 166 -22.52 11.44 -1.24
N ALA A 167 -21.19 11.31 -1.27
CA ALA A 167 -20.53 10.04 -1.59
C ALA A 167 -20.75 8.98 -0.49
N PHE A 168 -20.81 9.40 0.78
CA PHE A 168 -21.17 8.54 1.92
C PHE A 168 -22.62 8.07 1.82
N LYS A 169 -23.55 8.95 1.42
CA LYS A 169 -24.94 8.56 1.13
C LYS A 169 -24.99 7.43 0.10
N ASN A 170 -24.25 7.56 -1.00
CA ASN A 170 -24.18 6.51 -2.02
C ASN A 170 -23.58 5.20 -1.46
N LEU A 171 -22.52 5.28 -0.65
CA LEU A 171 -21.90 4.11 -0.02
C LEU A 171 -22.90 3.31 0.82
N ILE A 172 -23.63 3.98 1.70
CA ILE A 172 -24.63 3.36 2.59
C ILE A 172 -25.82 2.81 1.78
N SER A 173 -26.16 3.44 0.64
CA SER A 173 -27.20 2.90 -0.23
C SER A 173 -26.81 1.59 -0.92
N VAL A 174 -25.50 1.37 -1.15
CA VAL A 174 -24.99 0.18 -1.86
C VAL A 174 -24.60 -0.94 -0.89
N GLN A 175 -24.14 -0.62 0.31
CA GLN A 175 -23.60 -1.57 1.29
C GLN A 175 -24.47 -1.62 2.55
N PRO A 176 -24.67 -2.79 3.19
CA PRO A 176 -25.48 -2.93 4.40
C PRO A 176 -24.72 -2.45 5.65
N ILE A 177 -24.59 -1.13 5.75
CA ILE A 177 -23.83 -0.48 6.81
C ILE A 177 -24.70 -0.25 8.04
N HIS A 178 -24.15 -0.53 9.22
CA HIS A 178 -24.75 -0.17 10.51
C HIS A 178 -24.33 1.25 10.92
N THR A 179 -23.01 1.49 11.07
CA THR A 179 -22.46 2.82 11.40
C THR A 179 -21.42 3.22 10.37
N CYS A 180 -21.41 4.50 10.00
CA CYS A 180 -20.42 5.04 9.09
C CYS A 180 -19.83 6.34 9.63
N ARG A 181 -18.51 6.46 9.56
CA ARG A 181 -17.75 7.62 10.04
C ARG A 181 -16.76 8.09 8.99
N PHE A 182 -16.61 9.41 8.86
CA PHE A 182 -15.58 9.99 8.03
C PHE A 182 -14.23 9.97 8.77
N TRP A 183 -13.40 8.98 8.47
CA TRP A 183 -12.09 8.81 9.11
C TRP A 183 -11.10 9.92 8.71
N GLY A 184 -11.11 10.30 7.43
CA GLY A 184 -10.28 11.39 6.93
C GLY A 184 -9.78 11.20 5.50
N LYS A 185 -8.67 11.87 5.18
CA LYS A 185 -8.06 11.87 3.85
C LYS A 185 -6.54 11.68 3.92
N ILE A 186 -6.04 10.67 3.20
CA ILE A 186 -4.62 10.44 3.00
C ILE A 186 -4.18 11.00 1.64
N LEU A 187 -3.09 11.76 1.65
CA LEU A 187 -2.51 12.37 0.45
C LEU A 187 -1.61 11.37 -0.28
N GLY A 188 -1.78 11.30 -1.59
CA GLY A 188 -0.91 10.53 -2.49
C GLY A 188 -0.24 11.39 -3.54
N LEU A 189 0.69 10.80 -4.28
CA LEU A 189 1.48 11.48 -5.31
C LEU A 189 0.69 11.74 -6.59
N GLU A 190 -0.17 10.79 -6.98
CA GLU A 190 -1.02 10.88 -8.19
C GLU A 190 -2.47 11.18 -7.80
N MET A 191 -3.03 10.42 -6.85
CA MET A 191 -4.38 10.60 -6.33
C MET A 191 -4.40 10.51 -4.80
N ASN A 192 -5.40 11.12 -4.18
CA ASN A 192 -5.62 11.04 -2.73
C ASN A 192 -6.57 9.87 -2.41
N TYR A 193 -6.68 9.52 -1.13
CA TYR A 193 -7.66 8.58 -0.61
C TYR A 193 -8.57 9.26 0.40
N ILE A 194 -9.87 9.19 0.18
CA ILE A 194 -10.93 9.53 1.12
C ILE A 194 -11.34 8.22 1.79
N ILE A 195 -11.37 8.19 3.11
CA ILE A 195 -11.52 6.96 3.89
C ILE A 195 -12.80 7.04 4.72
N ALA A 196 -13.64 6.01 4.59
CA ALA A 196 -14.80 5.76 5.42
C ALA A 196 -14.48 4.61 6.38
N GLU A 197 -14.75 4.81 7.65
CA GLU A 197 -14.71 3.78 8.69
C GLU A 197 -16.15 3.29 8.91
N VAL A 198 -16.35 1.98 8.87
CA VAL A 198 -17.66 1.35 8.77
C VAL A 198 -17.76 0.16 9.71
N GLN A 199 -18.92 -0.02 10.36
CA GLN A 199 -19.34 -1.30 10.91
C GLN A 199 -20.46 -1.86 10.03
N LEU A 200 -20.35 -3.14 9.66
CA LEU A 200 -21.37 -3.83 8.90
C LEU A 200 -22.48 -4.32 9.85
N ARG A 201 -23.60 -4.79 9.29
CA ARG A 201 -24.70 -5.34 10.09
C ARG A 201 -24.39 -6.79 10.49
N GLU A 202 -24.75 -7.16 11.72
CA GLU A 202 -24.59 -8.53 12.25
C GLU A 202 -25.29 -9.55 11.34
N GLY A 203 -24.54 -10.55 10.84
CA GLY A 203 -25.02 -11.63 9.96
C GLY A 203 -24.29 -11.77 8.62
N GLU A 204 -23.78 -10.67 8.04
CA GLU A 204 -22.93 -10.75 6.82
C GLU A 204 -21.44 -10.88 7.15
N GLU A 205 -21.05 -10.49 8.36
CA GLU A 205 -19.70 -10.77 8.89
C GLU A 205 -19.47 -12.28 9.08
N GLU A 206 -20.53 -13.07 9.26
CA GLU A 206 -20.46 -14.55 9.36
C GLU A 206 -20.30 -15.23 7.99
N GLU A 207 -20.88 -14.68 6.90
CA GLU A 207 -20.68 -15.20 5.54
C GLU A 207 -19.25 -14.98 5.07
N GLU A 208 -18.68 -13.78 5.33
CA GLU A 208 -17.27 -13.51 5.04
C GLU A 208 -16.32 -14.35 5.91
N ARG A 209 -16.69 -14.62 7.17
CA ARG A 209 -15.94 -15.53 8.03
C ARG A 209 -15.91 -16.95 7.45
N GLY A 210 -17.00 -17.43 6.88
CA GLY A 210 -17.05 -18.74 6.21
C GLY A 210 -16.19 -18.80 4.95
N GLU A 211 -16.19 -17.75 4.12
CA GLU A 211 -15.33 -17.68 2.93
C GLU A 211 -13.82 -17.57 3.29
N GLU A 212 -13.48 -16.81 4.34
CA GLU A 212 -12.10 -16.69 4.81
C GLU A 212 -11.58 -17.96 5.47
N GLU A 213 -12.41 -18.67 6.26
CA GLU A 213 -12.07 -19.98 6.84
C GLU A 213 -11.84 -21.03 5.73
N GLU A 214 -12.64 -21.02 4.65
CA GLU A 214 -12.40 -21.88 3.48
C GLU A 214 -11.11 -21.52 2.73
N GLU A 215 -10.75 -20.23 2.64
CA GLU A 215 -9.51 -19.77 1.99
C GLU A 215 -8.26 -20.13 2.80
N THR A 216 -8.29 -20.01 4.15
CA THR A 216 -7.18 -20.40 5.02
C THR A 216 -6.95 -21.91 5.01
N VAL A 217 -8.03 -22.70 5.07
CA VAL A 217 -7.93 -24.16 4.97
C VAL A 217 -7.39 -24.56 3.59
N ALA A 218 -7.77 -23.86 2.51
CA ALA A 218 -7.25 -24.12 1.17
C ALA A 218 -5.78 -23.66 0.95
N GLU A 219 -5.24 -22.76 1.78
CA GLU A 219 -3.82 -22.40 1.79
C GLU A 219 -3.00 -23.39 2.61
N GLU A 220 -3.50 -23.82 3.78
CA GLU A 220 -2.90 -24.87 4.61
C GLU A 220 -2.87 -26.24 3.90
N GLU A 221 -3.95 -26.62 3.19
CA GLU A 221 -3.98 -27.85 2.36
C GLU A 221 -2.98 -27.78 1.18
N LYS A 222 -2.60 -26.59 0.72
CA LYS A 222 -1.57 -26.43 -0.33
C LYS A 222 -0.15 -26.48 0.22
N GLU A 223 0.09 -26.00 1.44
CA GLU A 223 1.39 -26.13 2.11
C GLU A 223 1.66 -27.57 2.59
N MET A 224 0.62 -28.29 3.05
CA MET A 224 0.74 -29.71 3.38
C MET A 224 0.84 -30.63 2.14
N GLY A 225 0.35 -30.18 0.99
CA GLY A 225 0.31 -30.95 -0.26
C GLY A 225 1.65 -31.14 -0.99
N GLU A 226 2.73 -30.53 -0.53
CA GLU A 226 4.08 -30.73 -1.11
C GLU A 226 4.97 -31.69 -0.30
N GLY A 227 4.42 -32.33 0.74
CA GLY A 227 5.20 -32.99 1.78
C GLY A 227 5.30 -34.51 1.75
N GLU A 228 4.54 -35.27 0.98
CA GLU A 228 4.54 -36.74 1.14
C GLU A 228 4.26 -37.49 -0.16
N GLU A 229 5.30 -38.07 -0.76
CA GLU A 229 5.22 -39.34 -1.50
C GLU A 229 6.62 -39.91 -1.78
N GLU A 230 6.75 -41.22 -1.53
CA GLU A 230 7.85 -42.16 -1.85
C GLU A 230 8.93 -42.45 -0.77
N GLU A 231 8.54 -43.19 0.28
CA GLU A 231 9.45 -44.19 0.88
C GLU A 231 9.37 -45.51 0.07
N GLU A 232 10.14 -45.62 -1.00
CA GLU A 232 10.58 -46.92 -1.51
C GLU A 232 11.97 -47.23 -0.94
N GLN A 233 12.07 -48.34 -0.18
CA GLN A 233 13.30 -48.91 0.34
C GLN A 233 14.37 -49.05 -0.76
N LYS A 234 15.31 -48.11 -0.81
CA LYS A 234 16.60 -48.25 -1.51
C LYS A 234 17.73 -48.05 -0.51
N GLU A 235 18.72 -48.93 -0.63
CA GLU A 235 19.95 -48.96 0.15
C GLU A 235 20.54 -47.54 0.33
N LYS A 236 20.80 -47.16 1.59
CA LYS A 236 21.23 -45.82 2.01
C LYS A 236 22.56 -45.41 1.36
N GLU A 237 22.50 -44.67 0.25
CA GLU A 237 23.52 -43.69 -0.07
C GLU A 237 23.36 -42.50 0.90
N PRO A 238 24.44 -41.88 1.41
CA PRO A 238 24.33 -40.74 2.33
C PRO A 238 23.69 -39.55 1.60
N GLU A 239 22.42 -39.26 1.92
CA GLU A 239 21.73 -38.07 1.43
C GLU A 239 22.45 -36.80 1.93
N PRO A 240 22.55 -35.74 1.10
CA PRO A 240 23.07 -34.46 1.57
C PRO A 240 22.21 -33.96 2.75
N PRO A 241 22.83 -33.24 3.72
CA PRO A 241 22.10 -32.74 4.87
C PRO A 241 20.92 -31.86 4.41
N LYS A 242 19.72 -32.25 4.80
CA LYS A 242 18.50 -31.46 4.60
C LYS A 242 18.58 -30.23 5.52
N SER A 243 18.13 -29.09 5.02
CA SER A 243 18.12 -27.85 5.80
C SER A 243 17.21 -28.03 7.02
N THR A 244 17.72 -27.73 8.22
CA THR A 244 16.95 -27.69 9.46
C THR A 244 16.22 -26.35 9.66
N TYR A 245 16.23 -25.46 8.65
CA TYR A 245 15.59 -24.16 8.75
C TYR A 245 14.06 -24.32 8.72
N LYS A 246 13.42 -24.08 9.86
CA LYS A 246 11.97 -23.86 9.95
C LYS A 246 11.73 -22.34 9.90
N PRO A 247 10.85 -21.83 9.01
CA PRO A 247 10.50 -20.42 9.02
C PRO A 247 9.88 -20.06 10.38
N PRO A 248 10.07 -18.81 10.88
CA PRO A 248 9.44 -18.38 12.12
C PRO A 248 7.91 -18.56 12.03
N PRO A 249 7.24 -19.00 13.11
CA PRO A 249 5.81 -19.21 13.10
C PRO A 249 5.07 -17.90 12.76
N GLU A 250 4.11 -17.98 11.84
CA GLU A 250 3.33 -16.82 11.44
C GLU A 250 2.32 -16.45 12.53
N ILE A 251 2.30 -15.18 12.92
CA ILE A 251 1.35 -14.70 13.93
C ILE A 251 -0.03 -14.52 13.26
N PRO A 252 -1.08 -15.20 13.75
CA PRO A 252 -2.39 -15.16 13.12
C PRO A 252 -3.04 -13.78 13.18
N LYS A 253 -3.80 -13.43 12.14
CA LYS A 253 -4.60 -12.20 12.08
C LYS A 253 -5.71 -12.21 13.13
N GLU A 254 -6.10 -11.03 13.60
CA GLU A 254 -7.27 -10.89 14.47
C GLU A 254 -8.56 -11.05 13.64
N ALA A 255 -9.56 -11.70 14.20
CA ALA A 255 -10.84 -11.94 13.53
C ALA A 255 -11.54 -10.61 13.19
N ASN A 256 -12.31 -10.62 12.10
CA ASN A 256 -13.14 -9.48 11.70
C ASN A 256 -14.08 -9.10 12.86
N GLY A 257 -14.21 -7.80 13.15
CA GLY A 257 -14.96 -7.29 14.31
C GLY A 257 -14.14 -7.17 15.61
N THR A 258 -12.90 -7.67 15.66
CA THR A 258 -12.05 -7.62 16.87
C THR A 258 -10.74 -6.86 16.65
N GLY A 259 -10.24 -6.22 17.72
CA GLY A 259 -8.94 -5.56 17.77
C GLY A 259 -8.66 -4.61 16.60
N THR A 260 -7.59 -4.86 15.86
CA THR A 260 -7.14 -4.13 14.67
C THR A 260 -8.09 -4.25 13.48
N ASN A 261 -8.96 -5.27 13.46
CA ASN A 261 -9.98 -5.55 12.44
C ASN A 261 -11.42 -5.27 12.95
N LYS A 262 -11.58 -4.48 14.03
CA LYS A 262 -12.88 -4.07 14.57
C LYS A 262 -13.76 -3.30 13.57
N TYR A 263 -13.14 -2.52 12.69
CA TYR A 263 -13.85 -1.72 11.69
C TYR A 263 -13.41 -2.10 10.28
N VAL A 264 -14.37 -2.05 9.35
CA VAL A 264 -14.12 -2.17 7.92
C VAL A 264 -13.86 -0.79 7.34
N TYR A 265 -12.90 -0.69 6.43
CA TYR A 265 -12.52 0.57 5.81
C TYR A 265 -12.81 0.56 4.31
N PHE A 266 -13.57 1.55 3.85
CA PHE A 266 -13.81 1.80 2.44
C PHE A 266 -13.03 3.02 1.98
N VAL A 267 -12.47 2.94 0.77
CA VAL A 267 -11.68 4.03 0.21
C VAL A 267 -12.18 4.46 -1.15
N CYS A 268 -12.06 5.76 -1.41
CA CYS A 268 -12.43 6.36 -2.68
C CYS A 268 -11.41 7.46 -3.04
N ASN A 269 -11.01 7.55 -4.31
CA ASN A 269 -10.02 8.56 -4.71
C ASN A 269 -10.62 9.97 -4.84
N GLU A 270 -11.85 10.05 -5.33
CA GLU A 270 -12.56 11.30 -5.61
C GLU A 270 -14.05 11.08 -5.36
N PRO A 271 -14.78 12.04 -4.77
CA PRO A 271 -16.21 11.89 -4.55
C PRO A 271 -16.94 11.55 -5.86
N GLY A 272 -17.74 10.48 -5.85
CA GLY A 272 -18.48 10.00 -7.02
C GLY A 272 -17.77 8.90 -7.83
N LYS A 273 -16.56 8.49 -7.45
CA LYS A 273 -16.00 7.19 -7.85
C LYS A 273 -16.55 6.08 -6.93
N PRO A 274 -16.55 4.82 -7.40
CA PRO A 274 -16.93 3.69 -6.56
C PRO A 274 -16.02 3.58 -5.34
N TRP A 275 -16.61 3.16 -4.23
CA TRP A 275 -15.89 2.82 -3.01
C TRP A 275 -15.29 1.42 -3.13
N VAL A 276 -14.06 1.27 -2.65
CA VAL A 276 -13.34 -0.01 -2.64
C VAL A 276 -13.12 -0.42 -1.19
N LYS A 277 -13.56 -1.62 -0.82
CA LYS A 277 -13.30 -2.20 0.50
C LYS A 277 -11.81 -2.53 0.63
N LEU A 278 -11.19 -2.13 1.74
CA LEU A 278 -9.82 -2.54 2.07
C LEU A 278 -9.82 -3.93 2.70
N PRO A 279 -8.79 -4.75 2.45
CA PRO A 279 -8.66 -6.06 3.08
C PRO A 279 -8.44 -5.92 4.60
N PRO A 280 -8.70 -6.98 5.39
CA PRO A 280 -8.29 -7.04 6.79
C PRO A 280 -6.76 -6.91 6.91
N VAL A 281 -6.29 -6.42 8.06
CA VAL A 281 -4.87 -6.22 8.32
C VAL A 281 -4.28 -7.43 9.02
N THR A 282 -3.06 -7.81 8.65
CA THR A 282 -2.28 -8.84 9.34
C THR A 282 -1.21 -8.22 10.27
N PRO A 283 -0.81 -8.91 11.34
CA PRO A 283 0.25 -8.44 12.24
C PRO A 283 1.57 -8.20 11.51
N ALA A 284 1.94 -9.10 10.58
CA ALA A 284 3.12 -8.99 9.73
C ALA A 284 3.14 -7.69 8.90
N GLN A 285 1.99 -7.29 8.34
CA GLN A 285 1.86 -6.02 7.62
C GLN A 285 2.09 -4.82 8.54
N ILE A 286 1.54 -4.83 9.76
CA ILE A 286 1.73 -3.73 10.73
C ILE A 286 3.19 -3.62 11.17
N VAL A 287 3.83 -4.76 11.48
CA VAL A 287 5.23 -4.82 11.88
C VAL A 287 6.13 -4.32 10.77
N CYS A 288 5.94 -4.78 9.52
CA CYS A 288 6.70 -4.31 8.38
C CYS A 288 6.45 -2.81 8.10
N ALA A 289 5.19 -2.35 8.19
CA ALA A 289 4.83 -0.94 8.02
C ALA A 289 5.55 -0.01 9.02
N ARG A 290 5.88 -0.48 10.23
CA ARG A 290 6.66 0.28 11.22
C ARG A 290 8.11 0.52 10.78
N GLN A 291 8.65 -0.38 9.98
CA GLN A 291 10.05 -0.36 9.53
C GLN A 291 10.25 0.39 8.22
N ILE A 292 9.19 0.67 7.47
CA ILE A 292 9.27 1.32 6.15
C ILE A 292 8.64 2.71 6.16
N LYS A 293 9.08 3.56 5.23
CA LYS A 293 8.50 4.89 5.01
C LYS A 293 8.32 5.15 3.53
N LYS A 294 7.07 5.06 3.05
CA LYS A 294 6.69 5.23 1.64
C LYS A 294 5.57 6.23 1.47
N PHE A 295 5.63 7.04 0.43
CA PHE A 295 4.50 7.88 0.01
C PHE A 295 3.51 7.04 -0.78
N PHE A 296 2.23 7.30 -0.59
CA PHE A 296 1.16 6.67 -1.35
C PHE A 296 1.15 7.19 -2.79
N THR A 297 0.89 6.31 -3.76
CA THR A 297 0.74 6.73 -5.15
C THR A 297 -0.68 7.21 -5.43
N GLY A 298 -1.69 6.64 -4.77
CA GLY A 298 -3.10 6.83 -5.09
C GLY A 298 -3.69 5.69 -5.93
N ARG A 299 -2.91 4.63 -6.18
CA ARG A 299 -3.33 3.39 -6.81
C ARG A 299 -3.23 2.23 -5.82
N LEU A 300 -4.36 1.59 -5.53
CA LEU A 300 -4.44 0.52 -4.51
C LEU A 300 -3.65 -0.74 -4.89
N ASP A 301 -3.51 -1.01 -6.19
CA ASP A 301 -2.81 -2.16 -6.77
C ASP A 301 -1.29 -1.94 -6.91
N ALA A 302 -0.78 -0.76 -6.58
CA ALA A 302 0.64 -0.46 -6.73
C ALA A 302 1.51 -1.33 -5.78
N PRO A 303 2.62 -1.92 -6.25
CA PRO A 303 3.50 -2.72 -5.42
C PRO A 303 4.33 -1.84 -4.47
N ILE A 304 4.48 -2.27 -3.22
CA ILE A 304 5.31 -1.60 -2.22
C ILE A 304 6.73 -2.14 -2.28
N VAL A 305 7.60 -1.44 -3.01
CA VAL A 305 9.02 -1.80 -3.11
C VAL A 305 9.76 -1.24 -1.89
N SER A 306 10.02 -2.08 -0.89
CA SER A 306 10.74 -1.71 0.34
C SER A 306 11.72 -2.81 0.80
N PHE A 307 12.58 -2.45 1.76
CA PHE A 307 13.35 -3.40 2.53
C PHE A 307 13.16 -3.07 4.03
N PRO A 308 12.61 -3.98 4.84
CA PRO A 308 12.15 -5.33 4.51
C PRO A 308 11.02 -5.36 3.44
N PRO A 309 10.87 -6.48 2.70
CA PRO A 309 9.79 -6.63 1.74
C PRO A 309 8.44 -6.52 2.47
N PHE A 310 7.52 -5.73 1.92
CA PHE A 310 6.20 -5.55 2.50
C PHE A 310 5.26 -6.66 2.01
N PRO A 311 4.57 -7.40 2.90
CA PRO A 311 3.64 -8.47 2.52
C PRO A 311 2.31 -7.88 2.03
N GLY A 312 2.29 -7.44 0.76
CA GLY A 312 1.08 -6.93 0.09
C GLY A 312 1.35 -5.76 -0.84
N ASN A 313 0.26 -5.13 -1.30
CA ASN A 313 0.29 -3.95 -2.17
C ASN A 313 -0.02 -2.66 -1.39
N GLU A 314 -0.27 -1.56 -2.11
CA GLU A 314 -0.60 -0.28 -1.50
C GLU A 314 -1.90 -0.30 -0.69
N ALA A 315 -2.89 -1.14 -1.03
CA ALA A 315 -4.11 -1.31 -0.24
C ALA A 315 -3.81 -1.88 1.15
N ASN A 316 -2.98 -2.93 1.24
CA ASN A 316 -2.56 -3.51 2.51
C ASN A 316 -1.71 -2.52 3.33
N TYR A 317 -0.82 -1.77 2.67
CA TYR A 317 -0.02 -0.74 3.36
C TYR A 317 -0.89 0.41 3.85
N LEU A 318 -1.88 0.85 3.07
CA LEU A 318 -2.85 1.87 3.46
C LEU A 318 -3.66 1.40 4.68
N ARG A 319 -4.17 0.17 4.65
CA ARG A 319 -4.88 -0.44 5.76
C ARG A 319 -4.02 -0.54 7.03
N ALA A 320 -2.76 -0.93 6.91
CA ALA A 320 -1.82 -0.98 8.02
C ALA A 320 -1.54 0.42 8.60
N GLN A 321 -1.41 1.46 7.75
CA GLN A 321 -1.27 2.83 8.22
C GLN A 321 -2.53 3.33 8.94
N ILE A 322 -3.72 3.03 8.43
CA ILE A 322 -5.00 3.38 9.08
C ILE A 322 -5.08 2.75 10.46
N ALA A 323 -4.76 1.46 10.61
CA ALA A 323 -4.74 0.78 11.92
C ALA A 323 -3.80 1.49 12.91
N ARG A 324 -2.57 1.79 12.47
CA ARG A 324 -1.54 2.45 13.29
C ARG A 324 -1.89 3.88 13.70
N ILE A 325 -2.56 4.63 12.82
CA ILE A 325 -2.99 6.00 13.09
C ILE A 325 -4.19 5.97 14.04
N SER A 326 -5.20 5.15 13.77
CA SER A 326 -6.41 5.04 14.59
C SER A 326 -6.06 4.67 16.03
N ALA A 327 -5.27 3.60 16.22
CA ALA A 327 -4.82 3.14 17.53
C ALA A 327 -3.91 4.13 18.28
N GLY A 328 -3.33 5.11 17.59
CA GLY A 328 -2.44 6.10 18.20
C GLY A 328 -3.01 7.51 18.30
N THR A 329 -4.23 7.74 17.79
CA THR A 329 -4.76 9.11 17.68
C THR A 329 -6.25 9.27 17.98
N HIS A 330 -7.02 8.18 18.05
CA HIS A 330 -8.43 8.26 18.40
C HIS A 330 -8.60 8.46 19.90
N VAL A 331 -9.08 9.66 20.26
CA VAL A 331 -9.19 10.12 21.63
C VAL A 331 -10.58 10.72 21.89
N SER A 332 -11.00 10.67 23.15
CA SER A 332 -12.27 11.22 23.62
C SER A 332 -12.06 12.00 24.92
N PRO A 333 -12.97 12.93 25.28
CA PRO A 333 -12.95 13.54 26.60
C PRO A 333 -13.00 12.48 27.71
N THR A 334 -12.20 12.65 28.76
CA THR A 334 -12.16 11.73 29.90
C THR A 334 -13.54 11.63 30.55
N GLY A 335 -13.99 10.40 30.79
CA GLY A 335 -15.30 10.12 31.38
C GLY A 335 -16.48 10.13 30.39
N PHE A 336 -16.24 10.40 29.10
CA PHE A 336 -17.27 10.24 28.07
C PHE A 336 -17.66 8.78 27.88
N TYR A 337 -16.67 7.89 27.89
CA TYR A 337 -16.88 6.44 27.88
C TYR A 337 -16.57 5.85 29.26
N GLN A 338 -17.27 4.78 29.60
CA GLN A 338 -17.06 3.96 30.79
C GLN A 338 -17.09 2.48 30.44
N PHE A 339 -16.52 1.64 31.30
CA PHE A 339 -16.63 0.19 31.16
C PHE A 339 -18.03 -0.26 31.64
N PRO A 340 -18.63 -1.29 31.02
CA PRO A 340 -19.86 -1.88 31.53
C PRO A 340 -19.66 -2.41 32.96
N GLU A 341 -20.66 -2.25 33.84
CA GLU A 341 -20.59 -2.69 35.26
C GLU A 341 -20.24 -4.19 35.41
N ASP A 342 -20.58 -5.03 34.41
CA ASP A 342 -20.34 -6.47 34.42
C ASP A 342 -18.92 -6.87 33.94
N GLU A 343 -18.17 -5.98 33.27
CA GLU A 343 -16.82 -6.24 32.73
C GLU A 343 -15.70 -5.61 33.58
N GLU A 344 -16.01 -4.89 34.66
CA GLU A 344 -15.00 -4.29 35.55
C GLU A 344 -14.13 -5.32 36.30
N GLU A 345 -14.52 -6.60 36.34
CA GLU A 345 -13.80 -7.67 37.05
C GLU A 345 -12.68 -8.36 36.25
N GLU A 346 -12.66 -8.25 34.91
CA GLU A 346 -11.55 -8.74 34.07
C GLU A 346 -10.57 -7.62 33.75
N GLU A 347 -9.27 -7.92 33.73
CA GLU A 347 -8.17 -6.96 33.56
C GLU A 347 -8.29 -6.18 32.23
N GLY A 348 -9.01 -5.05 32.27
CA GLY A 348 -9.15 -4.12 31.17
C GLY A 348 -10.24 -4.54 30.18
N GLY A 349 -11.50 -4.22 30.50
CA GLY A 349 -12.66 -4.48 29.65
C GLY A 349 -12.41 -4.18 28.16
N ASP A 350 -12.84 -5.12 27.33
CA ASP A 350 -12.66 -5.09 25.88
C ASP A 350 -13.67 -4.15 25.20
N THR A 351 -14.74 -3.82 25.92
CA THR A 351 -15.83 -2.96 25.46
C THR A 351 -16.01 -1.71 26.32
N TYR A 352 -16.72 -0.73 25.79
CA TYR A 352 -17.01 0.51 26.47
C TYR A 352 -18.38 1.03 26.03
N GLU A 353 -19.05 1.75 26.92
CA GLU A 353 -20.35 2.37 26.68
C GLU A 353 -20.30 3.88 26.91
N GLU A 354 -21.23 4.61 26.28
CA GLU A 354 -21.39 6.04 26.51
C GLU A 354 -21.91 6.31 27.92
N ASN A 355 -21.21 7.16 28.67
CA ASN A 355 -21.63 7.54 30.00
C ASN A 355 -22.83 8.53 29.93
N PRO A 356 -24.03 8.14 30.39
CA PRO A 356 -25.20 9.02 30.39
C PRO A 356 -25.04 10.20 31.35
N GLU A 357 -24.23 10.05 32.41
CA GLU A 357 -23.94 11.08 33.42
C GLU A 357 -22.74 11.97 33.04
N PHE A 358 -22.20 11.86 31.82
CA PHE A 358 -21.06 12.67 31.40
C PHE A 358 -21.32 14.19 31.48
N GLU A 359 -20.57 14.86 32.34
CA GLU A 359 -20.51 16.31 32.44
C GLU A 359 -19.34 16.85 31.61
N PRO A 360 -19.59 17.63 30.56
CA PRO A 360 -18.53 18.08 29.67
C PRO A 360 -17.59 19.07 30.37
N PRO A 361 -16.26 18.84 30.37
CA PRO A 361 -15.29 19.78 30.90
C PRO A 361 -15.32 21.10 30.11
N SER A 362 -14.87 22.18 30.75
CA SER A 362 -14.74 23.46 30.04
C SER A 362 -13.60 23.41 29.02
N VAL A 363 -13.72 24.19 27.94
CA VAL A 363 -12.66 24.27 26.90
C VAL A 363 -11.31 24.71 27.50
N ALA A 364 -11.33 25.57 28.51
CA ALA A 364 -10.10 26.00 29.19
C ALA A 364 -9.40 24.81 29.88
N GLU A 365 -10.15 23.99 30.62
CA GLU A 365 -9.61 22.80 31.29
C GLU A 365 -9.09 21.76 30.30
N MET A 366 -9.82 21.54 29.20
CA MET A 366 -9.42 20.63 28.12
C MET A 366 -8.10 21.03 27.43
N VAL A 367 -7.78 22.33 27.42
CA VAL A 367 -6.56 22.88 26.80
C VAL A 367 -5.42 22.95 27.80
N GLU A 368 -5.69 23.27 29.07
CA GLU A 368 -4.67 23.35 30.12
C GLU A 368 -4.19 21.96 30.58
N SER A 369 -5.09 20.97 30.60
CA SER A 369 -4.81 19.63 31.11
C SER A 369 -5.06 18.56 30.05
N LEU A 370 -3.98 17.93 29.60
CA LEU A 370 -4.06 16.75 28.73
C LEU A 370 -4.70 15.54 29.41
N ALA A 371 -4.84 15.53 30.73
CA ALA A 371 -5.54 14.48 31.46
C ALA A 371 -7.07 14.49 31.23
N MET A 372 -7.60 15.51 30.55
CA MET A 372 -9.01 15.57 30.15
C MET A 372 -9.30 14.82 28.85
N TRP A 373 -8.30 14.12 28.30
CA TRP A 373 -8.44 13.30 27.10
C TRP A 373 -7.90 11.89 27.37
N ALA A 374 -8.61 10.90 26.83
CA ALA A 374 -8.27 9.48 26.95
C ALA A 374 -8.33 8.79 25.59
N HIS A 375 -7.50 7.76 25.39
CA HIS A 375 -7.57 6.88 24.22
C HIS A 375 -8.76 5.94 24.35
N HIS A 376 -9.65 5.89 23.37
CA HIS A 376 -10.79 4.95 23.34
C HIS A 376 -10.61 3.81 22.33
N VAL A 377 -9.43 3.71 21.72
CA VAL A 377 -9.05 2.59 20.85
C VAL A 377 -7.87 1.88 21.47
N LYS A 378 -7.88 0.53 21.45
CA LYS A 378 -6.79 -0.29 21.96
C LYS A 378 -5.48 0.00 21.23
N GLY A 379 -4.39 0.07 22.00
CA GLY A 379 -3.05 0.18 21.44
C GLY A 379 -2.67 -1.09 20.66
N ILE A 380 -1.74 -0.95 19.70
CA ILE A 380 -1.19 -2.09 18.96
C ILE A 380 0.19 -2.44 19.53
N LEU A 381 0.35 -3.67 20.00
CA LEU A 381 1.58 -4.24 20.57
C LEU A 381 2.72 -4.31 19.55
N LYS A 382 3.95 -4.61 19.96
CA LYS A 382 5.07 -4.73 18.99
C LYS A 382 4.85 -5.91 18.07
N GLN A 383 4.21 -6.96 18.57
CA GLN A 383 3.74 -8.12 17.79
C GLN A 383 2.83 -7.74 16.60
N GLY A 384 2.14 -6.59 16.65
CA GLY A 384 1.25 -6.14 15.58
C GLY A 384 -0.23 -6.43 15.82
N ARG A 385 -0.58 -6.99 16.98
CA ARG A 385 -1.94 -7.24 17.46
C ARG A 385 -2.34 -6.30 18.60
N CYS A 386 -3.62 -6.25 18.94
CA CYS A 386 -4.11 -5.58 20.14
C CYS A 386 -4.01 -6.50 21.37
N VAL A 387 -4.19 -7.81 21.19
CA VAL A 387 -4.03 -8.83 22.23
C VAL A 387 -2.83 -9.69 21.89
N TRP A 388 -1.95 -9.92 22.87
CA TRP A 388 -0.77 -10.75 22.71
C TRP A 388 -1.15 -12.22 22.59
N ILE A 389 -0.48 -12.93 21.69
CA ILE A 389 -0.57 -14.40 21.59
C ILE A 389 0.84 -14.97 21.69
N ASN A 390 0.99 -16.08 22.40
CA ASN A 390 2.25 -16.81 22.44
C ASN A 390 2.48 -17.52 21.10
N PRO A 391 3.53 -17.17 20.32
CA PRO A 391 3.82 -17.83 19.05
C PRO A 391 4.20 -19.32 19.19
N ALA A 392 4.66 -19.74 20.37
CA ALA A 392 5.04 -21.13 20.65
C ALA A 392 3.86 -22.01 21.08
N GLN A 393 2.73 -21.40 21.45
CA GLN A 393 1.54 -22.12 21.86
C GLN A 393 0.78 -22.54 20.59
N LYS A 394 1.05 -23.75 20.11
CA LYS A 394 0.29 -24.37 19.02
C LYS A 394 -1.19 -24.46 19.38
N SER A 395 -2.06 -24.38 18.37
CA SER A 395 -3.49 -24.63 18.54
C SER A 395 -3.72 -26.11 18.89
N GLU A 396 -4.78 -26.45 19.64
CA GLU A 396 -5.10 -27.86 19.97
C GLU A 396 -5.33 -28.73 18.70
N GLU A 397 -5.52 -28.12 17.52
CA GLU A 397 -5.69 -28.83 16.24
C GLU A 397 -4.34 -29.31 15.63
N ASP A 398 -3.21 -28.67 15.95
CA ASP A 398 -1.87 -29.08 15.49
C ASP A 398 -1.22 -30.16 16.38
N GLU A 399 -1.86 -30.53 17.49
CA GLU A 399 -1.34 -31.54 18.44
C GLU A 399 -1.64 -32.99 18.03
N GLU A 400 -2.50 -33.24 17.02
CA GLU A 400 -2.85 -34.60 16.59
C GLU A 400 -1.86 -35.24 15.57
N GLU A 401 -0.95 -34.49 14.93
CA GLU A 401 -0.06 -35.03 13.87
C GLU A 401 1.47 -34.99 14.16
N GLY A 402 1.92 -34.54 15.33
CA GLY A 402 3.36 -34.44 15.63
C GLY A 402 3.82 -35.33 16.77
N GLU A 403 4.49 -36.44 16.46
CA GLU A 403 5.28 -37.23 17.42
C GLU A 403 6.34 -36.35 18.12
N GLU A 404 6.65 -36.74 19.36
CA GLU A 404 7.63 -36.16 20.28
C GLU A 404 8.91 -35.65 19.58
N GLU A 405 9.07 -34.33 19.42
CA GLU A 405 10.37 -33.72 19.09
C GLU A 405 10.79 -32.72 20.18
N GLU A 406 12.10 -32.76 20.44
CA GLU A 406 12.81 -32.26 21.61
C GLU A 406 12.51 -30.80 21.97
N GLU A 407 12.50 -30.52 23.28
CA GLU A 407 12.55 -29.18 23.91
C GLU A 407 13.80 -28.41 23.41
N GLU A 408 13.81 -27.91 22.17
CA GLU A 408 14.74 -26.86 21.77
C GLU A 408 14.34 -25.59 22.52
N GLU A 409 15.30 -24.96 23.20
CA GLU A 409 15.14 -23.79 24.06
C GLU A 409 14.09 -22.82 23.50
N GLU A 410 12.86 -22.88 24.04
CA GLU A 410 11.79 -21.96 23.71
C GLU A 410 12.34 -20.55 23.91
N GLU A 411 12.50 -19.77 22.83
CA GLU A 411 12.71 -18.33 22.98
C GLU A 411 11.45 -17.79 23.65
N GLU A 412 11.44 -17.74 24.99
CA GLU A 412 10.37 -17.14 25.79
C GLU A 412 10.21 -15.70 25.34
N HIS A 413 9.33 -15.48 24.36
CA HIS A 413 8.94 -14.16 23.94
C HIS A 413 8.20 -13.54 25.11
N GLN A 414 8.77 -12.47 25.68
CA GLN A 414 8.18 -11.78 26.81
C GLN A 414 6.74 -11.37 26.48
N GLU A 415 5.79 -11.76 27.33
CA GLU A 415 4.41 -11.34 27.21
C GLU A 415 4.32 -9.81 27.10
N GLU A 416 3.72 -9.33 26.01
CA GLU A 416 3.56 -7.90 25.80
C GLU A 416 2.19 -7.45 26.31
N THR A 417 2.14 -6.80 27.46
CA THR A 417 0.90 -6.16 27.95
C THR A 417 0.77 -4.75 27.38
N GLY A 418 -0.34 -4.48 26.71
CA GLY A 418 -0.68 -3.16 26.18
C GLY A 418 -1.14 -2.18 27.26
N GLN A 419 -1.24 -0.89 26.92
CA GLN A 419 -1.94 0.07 27.78
C GLN A 419 -3.43 -0.27 27.82
N PRO A 420 -4.10 -0.19 28.99
CA PRO A 420 -5.52 -0.46 29.08
C PRO A 420 -6.32 0.58 28.28
N LEU A 421 -7.56 0.23 27.95
CA LEU A 421 -8.46 1.17 27.32
C LEU A 421 -8.73 2.38 28.25
N LEU A 422 -9.07 3.52 27.67
CA LEU A 422 -9.34 4.77 28.42
C LEU A 422 -8.12 5.32 29.19
N THR A 423 -6.90 4.92 28.80
CA THR A 423 -5.66 5.52 29.31
C THR A 423 -5.55 6.99 28.90
N LEU A 424 -5.09 7.83 29.84
CA LEU A 424 -4.98 9.27 29.66
C LEU A 424 -3.83 9.64 28.73
N ILE A 425 -4.06 10.57 27.79
CA ILE A 425 -3.00 11.01 26.86
C ILE A 425 -1.88 11.80 27.54
N SER A 426 -2.08 12.24 28.79
CA SER A 426 -1.03 12.87 29.60
C SER A 426 0.12 11.91 29.93
N GLU A 427 -0.13 10.61 29.84
CA GLU A 427 0.87 9.55 30.05
C GLU A 427 1.67 9.25 28.78
N ASP A 428 1.26 9.79 27.62
CA ASP A 428 1.94 9.54 26.35
C ASP A 428 3.33 10.15 26.31
N GLU A 429 4.32 9.32 25.97
CA GLU A 429 5.70 9.76 25.83
C GLU A 429 5.90 10.73 24.66
N GLY A 430 6.47 11.91 24.97
CA GLY A 430 6.91 12.88 23.99
C GLY A 430 8.10 12.41 23.15
N MET A 431 8.36 13.10 22.03
CA MET A 431 9.48 12.83 21.14
C MET A 431 10.59 13.85 21.37
N LYS A 432 11.64 13.46 22.10
CA LYS A 432 12.74 14.33 22.53
C LYS A 432 12.23 15.53 23.35
N ASN A 433 12.10 16.70 22.72
CA ASN A 433 11.63 17.94 23.36
C ASN A 433 10.20 18.34 22.94
N ILE A 434 9.52 17.51 22.15
CA ILE A 434 8.18 17.79 21.63
C ILE A 434 7.20 16.89 22.39
N PRO A 435 6.16 17.41 23.06
CA PRO A 435 5.15 16.58 23.71
C PRO A 435 4.40 15.73 22.66
N ALA A 436 3.83 14.59 23.06
CA ALA A 436 3.07 13.73 22.15
C ALA A 436 1.87 14.47 21.51
N TRP A 437 1.28 15.37 22.29
CA TRP A 437 0.06 16.10 21.95
C TRP A 437 0.21 17.61 22.18
N THR A 438 -0.60 18.40 21.49
CA THR A 438 -0.70 19.84 21.70
C THR A 438 -2.17 20.24 21.65
N ALA A 439 -2.65 20.80 22.77
CA ALA A 439 -4.02 21.28 22.89
C ALA A 439 -4.07 22.80 22.73
N GLN A 440 -5.09 23.30 22.02
CA GLN A 440 -5.31 24.71 21.75
C GLN A 440 -6.80 25.02 21.70
N ALA A 441 -7.19 26.24 22.06
CA ALA A 441 -8.55 26.72 21.81
C ALA A 441 -8.65 27.31 20.40
N SER A 442 -9.81 27.18 19.75
CA SER A 442 -10.06 27.82 18.43
C SER A 442 -9.92 29.34 18.45
N THR A 443 -10.29 29.96 19.57
CA THR A 443 -10.17 31.40 19.77
C THR A 443 -9.90 31.73 21.23
N ASN A 444 -8.99 32.67 21.45
CA ASN A 444 -8.72 33.24 22.77
C ASN A 444 -9.52 34.53 23.03
N LEU A 445 -10.25 35.02 22.03
CA LEU A 445 -10.98 36.30 22.11
C LEU A 445 -12.40 36.13 22.62
N ILE A 446 -13.02 34.97 22.36
CA ILE A 446 -14.42 34.69 22.71
C ILE A 446 -14.51 33.26 23.30
N PRO A 447 -14.07 33.06 24.55
CA PRO A 447 -14.02 31.73 25.18
C PRO A 447 -15.39 31.06 25.33
N GLU A 448 -16.49 31.81 25.31
CA GLU A 448 -17.85 31.27 25.44
C GLU A 448 -18.28 30.43 24.24
N TYR A 449 -17.66 30.64 23.07
CA TYR A 449 -17.92 29.89 21.84
C TYR A 449 -16.65 29.23 21.29
N SER A 450 -15.60 29.11 22.11
CA SER A 450 -14.40 28.40 21.70
C SER A 450 -14.64 26.89 21.70
N ILE A 451 -13.79 26.18 20.98
CA ILE A 451 -13.72 24.72 20.99
C ILE A 451 -12.31 24.29 21.40
N ALA A 452 -12.22 23.16 22.09
CA ALA A 452 -10.94 22.54 22.38
C ALA A 452 -10.48 21.77 21.15
N ILE A 453 -9.24 22.00 20.72
CA ILE A 453 -8.61 21.34 19.58
C ILE A 453 -7.38 20.64 20.11
N LEU A 454 -7.22 19.38 19.72
CA LEU A 454 -6.10 18.56 20.08
C LEU A 454 -5.40 18.10 18.80
N GLN A 455 -4.09 18.29 18.74
CA GLN A 455 -3.26 17.87 17.61
C GLN A 455 -2.25 16.82 18.07
N SER A 456 -2.15 15.72 17.32
CA SER A 456 -1.06 14.76 17.51
C SER A 456 0.22 15.28 16.88
N ASN A 457 1.29 15.37 17.68
CA ASN A 457 2.63 15.66 17.15
C ASN A 457 3.29 14.40 16.59
N ARG A 458 2.89 13.21 17.09
CA ARG A 458 3.41 11.91 16.65
C ARG A 458 2.86 11.53 15.28
N TRP A 459 1.62 11.90 14.99
CA TRP A 459 0.98 11.73 13.70
C TRP A 459 0.52 13.07 13.15
N PRO A 460 1.40 13.82 12.47
CA PRO A 460 1.05 15.10 11.86
C PRO A 460 -0.10 14.90 10.87
N GLY A 461 -1.19 15.64 11.11
CA GLY A 461 -2.44 15.51 10.38
C GLY A 461 -3.58 14.91 11.18
N ALA A 462 -3.31 14.28 12.33
CA ALA A 462 -4.35 13.80 13.24
C ALA A 462 -4.80 14.92 14.18
N TYR A 463 -6.10 15.19 14.19
CA TYR A 463 -6.73 16.21 15.00
C TYR A 463 -7.97 15.65 15.69
N ALA A 464 -8.26 16.15 16.88
CA ALA A 464 -9.53 15.95 17.55
C ALA A 464 -10.10 17.30 17.99
N PHE A 465 -11.42 17.44 18.02
CA PHE A 465 -12.07 18.57 18.68
C PHE A 465 -12.99 18.10 19.78
N ALA A 466 -13.27 18.96 20.76
CA ALA A 466 -14.32 18.77 21.74
C ALA A 466 -15.06 20.09 22.02
N SER A 467 -16.39 20.01 22.06
CA SER A 467 -17.31 21.13 22.37
C SER A 467 -18.56 20.59 23.06
N GLY A 468 -18.65 20.79 24.38
CA GLY A 468 -19.72 20.19 25.18
C GLY A 468 -19.65 18.66 25.09
N ARG A 469 -20.78 18.02 24.74
CA ARG A 469 -20.86 16.56 24.55
C ARG A 469 -20.42 16.09 23.15
N LYS A 470 -20.08 17.00 22.24
CA LYS A 470 -19.67 16.66 20.88
C LYS A 470 -18.16 16.65 20.80
N PHE A 471 -17.60 15.56 20.29
CA PHE A 471 -16.20 15.46 19.94
C PHE A 471 -16.08 14.59 18.70
N GLU A 472 -15.00 14.75 17.94
CA GLU A 472 -14.68 13.87 16.83
C GLU A 472 -13.18 13.92 16.53
N ASN A 473 -12.69 12.86 15.91
CA ASN A 473 -11.31 12.68 15.47
C ASN A 473 -11.24 12.70 13.94
N ILE A 474 -10.17 13.22 13.36
CA ILE A 474 -9.98 13.21 11.91
C ILE A 474 -8.51 13.18 11.53
N TYR A 475 -8.20 12.54 10.41
CA TYR A 475 -6.86 12.54 9.85
C TYR A 475 -6.78 13.22 8.49
N PHE A 476 -5.90 14.21 8.34
CA PHE A 476 -5.56 14.85 7.07
C PHE A 476 -4.03 14.93 6.90
N GLY A 477 -3.45 14.08 6.07
CA GLY A 477 -2.00 14.09 5.88
C GLY A 477 -1.44 12.98 5.00
N TRP A 478 -0.13 12.78 5.07
CA TRP A 478 0.62 11.82 4.24
C TRP A 478 0.64 10.39 4.81
N GLY A 479 0.03 10.16 5.97
CA GLY A 479 0.05 8.89 6.67
C GLY A 479 1.43 8.54 7.25
N HIS A 480 2.28 9.54 7.55
CA HIS A 480 3.64 9.32 8.07
C HIS A 480 3.74 9.65 9.56
N LYS A 481 4.30 8.73 10.32
CA LYS A 481 4.69 8.98 11.71
C LYS A 481 5.83 10.00 11.75
N TYR A 482 5.71 11.00 12.62
CA TYR A 482 6.78 11.94 12.87
C TYR A 482 7.97 11.20 13.48
N SER A 483 9.15 11.44 12.92
CA SER A 483 10.41 10.95 13.45
C SER A 483 11.37 12.14 13.51
N PRO A 484 12.00 12.40 14.67
CA PRO A 484 13.02 13.44 14.78
C PRO A 484 14.30 13.09 14.01
N GLU A 485 14.49 11.81 13.69
CA GLU A 485 15.63 11.30 12.93
C GLU A 485 15.22 10.93 11.52
N SER A 486 16.17 11.06 10.59
CA SER A 486 15.97 10.58 9.22
C SER A 486 15.72 9.08 9.28
N HIS A 487 14.79 8.59 8.46
CA HIS A 487 14.52 7.17 8.37
C HIS A 487 15.78 6.43 7.90
N THR A 488 16.26 5.50 8.73
CA THR A 488 17.38 4.61 8.41
C THR A 488 16.80 3.29 7.93
N PRO A 489 17.05 2.86 6.69
CA PRO A 489 16.60 1.56 6.20
C PRO A 489 17.15 0.42 7.04
N ALA A 490 16.41 -0.68 7.14
CA ALA A 490 16.90 -1.89 7.78
C ALA A 490 18.17 -2.39 7.07
N LEU A 491 19.14 -2.88 7.86
CA LEU A 491 20.31 -3.56 7.31
C LEU A 491 19.91 -4.96 6.84
N PRO A 492 20.55 -5.49 5.79
CA PRO A 492 20.34 -6.88 5.40
C PRO A 492 20.66 -7.81 6.58
N PRO A 493 19.97 -8.97 6.68
CA PRO A 493 20.28 -9.96 7.70
C PRO A 493 21.76 -10.37 7.61
N PRO A 494 22.37 -10.74 8.74
CA PRO A 494 23.72 -11.29 8.72
C PRO A 494 23.78 -12.50 7.80
N ALA A 495 24.93 -12.71 7.15
CA ALA A 495 25.14 -13.93 6.39
C ALA A 495 25.13 -15.14 7.35
N GLU A 496 24.46 -16.21 6.94
CA GLU A 496 24.44 -17.46 7.69
C GLU A 496 25.85 -17.99 7.92
N ALA A 497 26.07 -18.60 9.08
CA ALA A 497 27.33 -19.24 9.39
C ALA A 497 27.49 -20.51 8.56
N GLU A 498 28.72 -20.80 8.12
CA GLU A 498 29.04 -22.08 7.51
C GLU A 498 28.88 -23.20 8.55
N PHE A 499 28.58 -24.42 8.06
CA PHE A 499 28.45 -25.59 8.92
C PHE A 499 29.73 -25.76 9.77
N PRO A 500 29.62 -25.97 11.10
CA PRO A 500 30.78 -26.12 11.96
C PRO A 500 31.67 -27.25 11.45
N SER A 501 32.97 -27.00 11.27
CA SER A 501 33.88 -28.04 10.78
C SER A 501 34.14 -29.11 11.85
N GLU A 502 33.24 -30.08 11.94
CA GLU A 502 33.31 -31.24 12.82
C GLU A 502 34.21 -32.36 12.24
N PRO A 503 34.67 -33.33 13.06
CA PRO A 503 35.55 -34.41 12.59
C PRO A 503 34.93 -35.33 11.53
N GLY A 504 33.59 -35.31 11.39
CA GLY A 504 32.88 -36.12 10.40
C GLY A 504 32.98 -35.60 8.95
N ILE A 505 33.47 -34.38 8.76
CA ILE A 505 33.55 -33.71 7.45
C ILE A 505 34.98 -33.65 6.90
N THR A 506 35.96 -34.09 7.69
CA THR A 506 37.33 -34.29 7.21
C THR A 506 37.39 -35.54 6.34
N GLU A 507 37.76 -35.38 5.08
CA GLU A 507 38.01 -36.46 4.12
C GLU A 507 38.90 -37.53 4.77
N ALA A 508 38.34 -38.72 4.99
CA ALA A 508 39.08 -39.87 5.46
C ALA A 508 39.97 -40.39 4.33
N ALA A 509 41.15 -40.94 4.66
CA ALA A 509 41.98 -41.59 3.67
C ALA A 509 41.28 -42.84 3.11
N ASP A 510 41.33 -43.03 1.79
CA ASP A 510 40.81 -44.24 1.14
C ASP A 510 41.38 -45.50 1.82
N PRO A 511 40.55 -46.52 2.10
CA PRO A 511 41.00 -47.77 2.70
C PRO A 511 42.03 -48.46 1.80
N THR A 512 42.98 -49.16 2.41
CA THR A 512 43.99 -49.91 1.66
C THR A 512 43.39 -51.20 1.07
N VAL A 513 43.99 -51.73 0.01
CA VAL A 513 43.56 -53.00 -0.63
C VAL A 513 43.49 -54.16 0.36
N GLU A 514 44.35 -54.16 1.38
CA GLU A 514 44.35 -55.19 2.42
C GLU A 514 43.12 -55.07 3.35
N GLU A 515 42.70 -53.84 3.67
CA GLU A 515 41.53 -53.55 4.50
C GLU A 515 40.21 -53.82 3.75
N GLU A 516 40.15 -53.52 2.45
CA GLU A 516 38.99 -53.88 1.61
C GLU A 516 38.81 -55.40 1.48
N LEU A 517 39.92 -56.14 1.32
CA LEU A 517 39.88 -57.61 1.25
C LEU A 517 39.47 -58.22 2.59
N ALA A 518 39.94 -57.66 3.71
CA ALA A 518 39.55 -58.10 5.05
C ALA A 518 38.06 -57.82 5.31
N PHE A 519 37.55 -56.66 4.88
CA PHE A 519 36.13 -56.32 5.00
C PHE A 519 35.26 -57.25 4.15
N LYS A 520 35.66 -57.57 2.92
CA LYS A 520 34.96 -58.54 2.08
C LYS A 520 34.92 -59.94 2.70
N ALA A 521 36.06 -60.40 3.23
CA ALA A 521 36.13 -61.70 3.89
C ALA A 521 35.23 -61.75 5.13
N ALA A 522 35.21 -60.70 5.94
CA ALA A 522 34.34 -60.60 7.11
C ALA A 522 32.85 -60.55 6.73
N GLN A 523 32.51 -59.88 5.62
CA GLN A 523 31.14 -59.85 5.11
C GLN A 523 30.70 -61.21 4.57
N GLU A 524 31.59 -61.93 3.87
CA GLU A 524 31.35 -63.29 3.36
C GLU A 524 31.22 -64.32 4.50
N GLU A 525 32.01 -64.18 5.57
CA GLU A 525 31.91 -65.00 6.78
C GLU A 525 30.60 -64.75 7.54
N ALA A 526 30.20 -63.48 7.70
CA ALA A 526 28.92 -63.13 8.32
C ALA A 526 27.71 -63.60 7.50
N LEU A 527 27.81 -63.59 6.17
CA LEU A 527 26.75 -64.11 5.29
C LEU A 527 26.67 -65.63 5.35
N ALA A 528 27.80 -66.32 5.46
CA ALA A 528 27.85 -67.76 5.64
C ALA A 528 27.33 -68.20 7.03
N GLU A 529 27.62 -67.44 8.09
CA GLU A 529 27.03 -67.67 9.42
C GLU A 529 25.50 -67.46 9.40
N ALA A 530 25.00 -66.44 8.69
CA ALA A 530 23.56 -66.20 8.53
C ALA A 530 22.87 -67.31 7.70
N GLU A 531 23.52 -67.83 6.65
CA GLU A 531 23.01 -68.98 5.89
C GLU A 531 23.02 -70.28 6.71
N GLU A 532 24.01 -70.50 7.58
CA GLU A 532 24.02 -71.66 8.49
C GLU A 532 22.94 -71.55 9.59
N GLU A 533 22.65 -70.35 10.11
CA GLU A 533 21.55 -70.12 11.04
C GLU A 533 20.16 -70.32 10.39
N GLU A 534 19.97 -69.94 9.12
CA GLU A 534 18.71 -70.20 8.37
C GLU A 534 18.49 -71.68 8.03
N GLU A 535 19.55 -72.48 7.83
CA GLU A 535 19.43 -73.93 7.60
C GLU A 535 19.14 -74.73 8.89
N GLU A 536 19.54 -74.25 10.08
CA GLU A 536 19.20 -74.91 11.37
C GLU A 536 17.74 -74.69 11.81
N GLU A 537 17.05 -73.62 11.38
CA GLU A 537 15.63 -73.40 11.71
C GLU A 537 14.63 -74.21 10.85
N GLY A 538 15.10 -74.95 9.84
CA GLY A 538 14.26 -75.71 8.90
C GLY A 538 13.95 -77.18 9.25
N GLU A 539 14.53 -77.74 10.32
CA GLU A 539 14.37 -79.18 10.69
C GLU A 539 13.40 -79.47 11.86
N ASP A 540 12.78 -78.47 12.48
CA ASP A 540 11.75 -78.65 13.52
C ASP A 540 10.39 -78.08 13.09
N ASP A 541 9.66 -78.79 12.21
CA ASP A 541 8.18 -78.66 12.06
C ASP A 541 7.51 -80.00 11.67
#